data_AF-H5Y5U3-F1
#
_entry.id   AF-H5Y5U3-F1
#
_cell.length_a   1.000
_cell.length_b   1.000
_cell.length_c   1.000
_cell.angle_alpha   90.00
_cell.angle_beta   90.00
_cell.angle_gamma   90.00
#
_symmetry.space_group_name_H-M   'P 1'
#
loop_
_entity.id
_entity.type
_entity.pdbx_description
1 polymer ?
#
loop_
_entity_poly.entity_id
_entity_poly.type
_entity_poly.pdbx_seq_one_letter_code
_entity_poly.pdbx_strand_id
1 'polypeptide(L)'
;MIRIAGYIKSPYQKIAYIFTLTLVLYIAGSGLFSIPLNSTTMNISARAGGLSFYAIGALFLLTVIKAAFLEFVKNSSIRSSGQTIFRFLHKALGWFILILAGYHSLFFLYYYIWPVVPISIFVVITGLCAMACLFYVIILGRNTFFKNSNYESMYFKHVFATLLLILITVLHLNLL
;
A
#
# COMPACT_ATOMS: atom_id res chain seq x y z
N MET A 1 5.31 0.96 17.70
CA MET A 1 6.22 -0.08 18.18
C MET A 1 5.40 -1.13 18.93
N ILE A 2 5.10 -2.25 18.29
CA ILE A 2 4.23 -3.30 18.87
C ILE A 2 5.04 -4.02 19.97
N ARG A 3 4.47 -4.19 21.17
CA ARG A 3 5.07 -4.83 22.36
C ARG A 3 5.31 -6.34 22.14
N ILE A 4 6.14 -6.72 21.17
CA ILE A 4 6.56 -8.11 20.96
C ILE A 4 7.60 -8.52 22.02
N ALA A 5 8.34 -7.55 22.57
CA ALA A 5 9.38 -7.77 23.58
C ALA A 5 8.86 -8.45 24.87
N GLY A 6 7.57 -8.33 25.20
CA GLY A 6 6.98 -8.97 26.40
C GLY A 6 6.72 -10.46 26.27
N TYR A 7 6.74 -11.01 25.05
CA TYR A 7 6.44 -12.42 24.77
C TYR A 7 7.70 -13.30 24.63
N ILE A 8 8.88 -12.70 24.57
CA ILE A 8 10.16 -13.39 24.37
C ILE A 8 10.88 -13.47 25.73
N LYS A 9 10.59 -14.52 26.50
CA LYS A 9 11.07 -14.64 27.89
C LYS A 9 12.38 -15.42 28.01
N SER A 10 12.61 -16.41 27.15
CA SER A 10 13.81 -17.25 27.24
C SER A 10 14.89 -16.86 26.22
N PRO A 11 16.19 -17.06 26.53
CA PRO A 11 17.29 -16.76 25.60
C PRO A 11 17.17 -17.52 24.28
N TYR A 12 16.64 -18.75 24.30
CA TYR A 12 16.40 -19.56 23.10
C TYR A 12 15.34 -18.95 22.17
N GLN A 13 14.29 -18.34 22.72
CA GLN A 13 13.27 -17.66 21.92
C GLN A 13 13.81 -16.39 21.24
N LYS A 14 14.77 -15.69 21.87
CA LYS A 14 15.46 -14.53 21.26
C LYS A 14 16.30 -14.97 20.07
N ILE A 15 17.07 -16.05 20.23
CA ILE A 15 17.92 -16.61 19.16
C ILE A 15 17.05 -17.07 18.00
N ALA A 16 15.99 -17.84 18.26
CA ALA A 16 15.06 -18.28 17.23
C ALA A 16 14.41 -17.09 16.51
N TYR A 17 13.96 -16.07 17.23
CA TYR A 17 13.37 -14.87 16.61
C TYR A 17 14.36 -14.12 15.71
N ILE A 18 15.60 -13.90 16.16
CA ILE A 18 16.65 -13.25 15.37
C ILE A 18 16.95 -14.10 14.13
N PHE A 19 17.09 -15.41 14.27
CA PHE A 19 17.40 -16.30 13.15
C PHE A 19 16.28 -16.31 12.12
N THR A 20 15.02 -16.39 12.54
CA THR A 20 13.86 -16.33 11.64
C THR A 20 13.75 -14.96 10.98
N LEU A 21 14.00 -13.86 11.69
CA LEU A 21 13.99 -12.51 11.13
C LEU A 21 15.10 -12.35 10.09
N THR A 22 16.33 -12.79 10.41
CA THR A 22 17.47 -12.76 9.49
C THR A 22 17.22 -13.63 8.27
N LEU A 23 16.62 -14.82 8.43
CA LEU A 23 16.26 -15.70 7.32
C LEU A 23 15.18 -15.07 6.44
N VAL A 24 14.14 -14.46 7.01
CA VAL A 24 13.10 -13.74 6.26
C VAL A 24 13.68 -12.55 5.52
N LEU A 25 14.58 -11.78 6.16
CA LEU A 25 15.28 -10.66 5.51
C LEU A 25 16.24 -11.14 4.42
N TYR A 26 16.92 -12.27 4.62
CA TYR A 26 17.79 -12.88 3.62
C TYR A 26 16.99 -13.40 2.43
N ILE A 27 15.87 -14.09 2.64
CA ILE A 27 14.98 -14.55 1.58
C ILE A 27 14.36 -13.36 0.84
N ALA A 28 13.92 -12.32 1.56
CA ALA A 28 13.40 -11.10 0.95
C ALA A 28 14.48 -10.36 0.14
N GLY A 29 15.70 -10.26 0.69
CA GLY A 29 16.85 -9.64 0.02
C GLY A 29 17.31 -10.44 -1.20
N SER A 30 17.66 -11.71 -1.03
CA SER A 30 18.05 -12.60 -2.13
C SER A 30 16.96 -12.77 -3.18
N GLY A 31 15.68 -12.76 -2.78
CA GLY A 31 14.53 -12.74 -3.69
C GLY A 31 14.46 -11.46 -4.53
N LEU A 32 14.84 -10.30 -3.98
CA LEU A 32 14.99 -9.04 -4.73
C LEU A 32 16.18 -9.10 -5.71
N PHE A 33 17.31 -9.67 -5.29
CA PHE A 33 18.51 -9.83 -6.15
C PHE A 33 18.36 -10.90 -7.24
N SER A 34 17.39 -11.81 -7.08
CA SER A 34 17.04 -12.83 -8.07
C SER A 34 16.18 -12.31 -9.22
N ILE A 35 15.70 -11.06 -9.14
CA ILE A 35 14.84 -10.48 -10.18
C ILE A 35 15.73 -10.12 -11.39
N PRO A 36 15.55 -10.76 -12.56
CA PRO A 36 16.40 -10.49 -13.71
C PRO A 36 16.17 -9.06 -14.21
N LEU A 37 17.25 -8.27 -14.26
CA LEU A 37 17.29 -6.91 -14.78
C LEU A 37 17.24 -6.90 -16.31
N ASN A 38 16.10 -7.30 -16.87
CA ASN A 38 15.84 -7.29 -18.30
C ASN A 38 14.62 -6.43 -18.65
N SER A 39 14.45 -6.13 -19.94
CA SER A 39 13.38 -5.28 -20.45
C SER A 39 11.98 -5.82 -20.12
N THR A 40 11.83 -7.15 -20.04
CA THR A 40 10.56 -7.79 -19.68
C THR A 40 10.15 -7.46 -18.25
N THR A 41 11.05 -7.65 -17.29
CA THR A 41 10.80 -7.34 -15.88
C THR A 41 10.56 -5.85 -15.66
N MET A 42 11.32 -4.99 -16.35
CA MET A 42 11.13 -3.54 -16.29
C MET A 42 9.73 -3.13 -16.78
N ASN A 43 9.26 -3.73 -17.88
CA ASN A 43 7.92 -3.48 -18.41
C ASN A 43 6.82 -4.00 -17.46
N ILE A 44 7.00 -5.19 -16.87
CA ILE A 44 6.07 -5.74 -15.87
C ILE A 44 6.00 -4.83 -14.64
N SER A 45 7.15 -4.36 -14.14
CA SER A 45 7.23 -3.44 -13.01
C SER A 45 6.57 -2.08 -13.31
N ALA A 46 6.81 -1.51 -14.49
CA ALA A 46 6.15 -0.28 -14.93
C ALA A 46 4.62 -0.45 -15.02
N ARG A 47 4.16 -1.58 -15.58
CA ARG A 47 2.73 -1.92 -15.64
C ARG A 47 2.12 -2.13 -14.26
N ALA A 48 2.85 -2.72 -13.31
CA ALA A 48 2.38 -2.84 -11.93
C ALA A 48 2.17 -1.46 -11.28
N GLY A 49 3.10 -0.52 -11.52
CA GLY A 49 2.94 0.89 -11.12
C GLY A 49 1.67 1.51 -11.72
N GLY A 50 1.48 1.39 -13.04
CA GLY A 50 0.27 1.87 -13.73
C GLY A 50 -1.02 1.22 -13.23
N LEU A 51 -1.03 -0.10 -13.02
CA LEU A 51 -2.18 -0.83 -12.46
C LEU A 51 -2.51 -0.38 -11.04
N SER A 52 -1.50 -0.03 -10.23
CA SER A 52 -1.73 0.50 -8.88
C SER A 52 -2.48 1.84 -8.93
N PHE A 53 -2.15 2.72 -9.89
CA PHE A 53 -2.86 3.97 -10.11
C PHE A 53 -4.31 3.74 -10.56
N TYR A 54 -4.55 2.84 -11.51
CA TYR A 54 -5.92 2.48 -11.90
C TYR A 54 -6.71 1.88 -10.75
N ALA A 55 -6.08 1.07 -9.89
CA ALA A 55 -6.72 0.50 -8.71
C ALA A 55 -7.08 1.57 -7.67
N ILE A 56 -6.28 2.63 -7.51
CA ILE A 56 -6.66 3.81 -6.71
C ILE A 56 -7.96 4.42 -7.27
N GLY A 57 -8.04 4.63 -8.58
CA GLY A 57 -9.27 5.11 -9.24
C GLY A 57 -10.48 4.19 -9.01
N ALA A 58 -10.28 2.87 -9.12
CA ALA A 58 -11.33 1.89 -8.84
C ALA A 58 -11.83 1.94 -7.38
N LEU A 59 -10.95 2.25 -6.43
CA LEU A 59 -11.29 2.40 -5.01
C LEU A 59 -12.18 3.65 -4.77
N PHE A 60 -11.96 4.73 -5.51
CA PHE A 60 -12.88 5.88 -5.52
C PHE A 60 -14.24 5.52 -6.09
N LEU A 61 -14.27 4.84 -7.24
CA LEU A 61 -15.51 4.39 -7.86
C LEU A 61 -16.30 3.48 -6.90
N LEU A 62 -15.62 2.54 -6.23
CA LEU A 62 -16.23 1.69 -5.21
C LEU A 62 -16.86 2.50 -4.07
N THR A 63 -16.26 3.63 -3.69
CA THR A 63 -16.76 4.51 -2.64
C THR A 63 -18.04 5.24 -3.08
N VAL A 64 -18.10 5.69 -4.35
CA VAL A 64 -19.31 6.28 -4.94
C VAL A 64 -20.42 5.24 -5.06
N ILE A 65 -20.11 4.04 -5.55
CA ILE A 65 -21.07 2.93 -5.65
C ILE A 65 -21.62 2.57 -4.27
N LYS A 66 -20.76 2.51 -3.24
CA LYS A 66 -21.19 2.28 -1.85
C LYS A 66 -22.16 3.36 -1.39
N ALA A 67 -21.86 4.64 -1.64
CA ALA A 67 -22.73 5.75 -1.25
C ALA A 67 -24.10 5.64 -1.93
N ALA A 68 -24.12 5.41 -3.25
CA ALA A 68 -25.35 5.20 -4.00
C ALA A 68 -26.14 3.99 -3.47
N PHE A 69 -25.50 2.85 -3.27
CA PHE A 69 -26.15 1.65 -2.72
C PHE A 69 -26.81 1.93 -1.36
N LEU A 70 -26.12 2.64 -0.47
CA LEU A 70 -26.66 2.99 0.84
C LEU A 70 -27.76 4.06 0.75
N GLU A 71 -27.83 4.86 -0.29
CA GLU A 71 -28.95 5.79 -0.48
C GLU A 71 -30.24 5.05 -0.89
N PHE A 72 -30.12 4.08 -1.80
CA PHE A 72 -31.29 3.39 -2.37
C PHE A 72 -31.80 2.21 -1.52
N VAL A 73 -30.94 1.53 -0.77
CA VAL A 73 -31.34 0.35 0.02
C VAL A 73 -31.88 0.76 1.39
N LYS A 74 -33.21 0.68 1.52
CA LYS A 74 -33.96 0.95 2.77
C LYS A 74 -34.02 -0.25 3.72
N ASN A 75 -33.87 -1.49 3.20
CA ASN A 75 -33.89 -2.70 4.02
C ASN A 75 -32.64 -2.77 4.91
N SER A 76 -32.83 -2.79 6.23
CA SER A 76 -31.75 -2.74 7.23
C SER A 76 -30.79 -3.94 7.16
N SER A 77 -31.30 -5.14 6.91
CA SER A 77 -30.50 -6.37 6.79
C SER A 77 -29.59 -6.31 5.56
N ILE A 78 -30.16 -5.97 4.40
CA ILE A 78 -29.41 -5.84 3.13
C ILE A 78 -28.38 -4.71 3.23
N ARG A 79 -28.74 -3.59 3.86
CA ARG A 79 -27.85 -2.46 4.10
C ARG A 79 -26.63 -2.87 4.92
N SER A 80 -26.83 -3.59 6.02
CA SER A 80 -25.74 -4.07 6.90
C SER A 80 -24.78 -5.04 6.17
N SER A 81 -25.35 -6.01 5.45
CA SER A 81 -24.58 -6.96 4.62
C SER A 81 -23.78 -6.24 3.54
N GLY A 82 -24.41 -5.29 2.83
CA GLY A 82 -23.75 -4.47 1.81
C GLY A 82 -22.59 -3.64 2.39
N GLN A 83 -22.77 -3.00 3.55
CA GLN A 83 -21.67 -2.27 4.22
C GLN A 83 -20.47 -3.17 4.51
N THR A 84 -20.71 -4.42 4.91
CA THR A 84 -19.66 -5.40 5.18
C THR A 84 -18.91 -5.78 3.90
N ILE A 85 -19.64 -6.03 2.80
CA ILE A 85 -19.05 -6.35 1.49
C ILE A 85 -18.22 -5.18 0.96
N PHE A 86 -18.76 -3.96 0.94
CA PHE A 86 -18.01 -2.78 0.47
C PHE A 86 -16.76 -2.52 1.31
N ARG A 87 -16.85 -2.75 2.63
CA ARG A 87 -15.69 -2.64 3.53
C ARG A 87 -14.62 -3.68 3.20
N PHE A 88 -15.02 -4.92 2.93
CA PHE A 88 -14.11 -5.99 2.52
C PHE A 88 -13.43 -5.63 1.19
N LEU A 89 -14.20 -5.27 0.16
CA LEU A 89 -13.69 -4.89 -1.16
C LEU A 89 -12.72 -3.71 -1.09
N HIS A 90 -13.07 -2.68 -0.31
CA HIS A 90 -12.20 -1.51 -0.13
C HIS A 90 -10.86 -1.89 0.51
N LYS A 91 -10.88 -2.75 1.55
CA LYS A 91 -9.65 -3.26 2.18
C LYS A 91 -8.84 -4.12 1.21
N ALA A 92 -9.49 -5.03 0.48
CA ALA A 92 -8.83 -5.89 -0.49
C ALA A 92 -8.13 -5.09 -1.59
N LEU A 93 -8.81 -4.08 -2.16
CA LEU A 93 -8.23 -3.16 -3.13
C LEU A 93 -7.07 -2.35 -2.53
N GLY A 94 -7.19 -1.85 -1.29
CA GLY A 94 -6.10 -1.16 -0.60
C GLY A 94 -4.84 -2.02 -0.46
N TRP A 95 -4.99 -3.30 -0.11
CA TRP A 95 -3.87 -4.25 -0.07
C TRP A 95 -3.32 -4.56 -1.46
N PHE A 96 -4.18 -4.69 -2.47
CA PHE A 96 -3.75 -4.92 -3.85
C PHE A 96 -2.92 -3.76 -4.39
N ILE A 97 -3.34 -2.52 -4.14
CA ILE A 97 -2.57 -1.30 -4.46
C ILE A 97 -1.20 -1.34 -3.78
N LEU A 98 -1.13 -1.68 -2.49
CA LEU A 98 0.13 -1.77 -1.75
C LEU A 98 1.08 -2.81 -2.36
N ILE A 99 0.57 -3.99 -2.73
CA ILE A 99 1.39 -5.06 -3.33
C ILE A 99 1.95 -4.59 -4.68
N LEU A 100 1.12 -4.00 -5.54
CA LEU A 100 1.56 -3.52 -6.85
C LEU A 100 2.55 -2.36 -6.76
N ALA A 101 2.24 -1.34 -5.96
CA ALA A 101 3.12 -0.20 -5.74
C ALA A 101 4.41 -0.60 -5.02
N GLY A 102 4.34 -1.54 -4.07
CA GLY A 102 5.49 -2.10 -3.39
C GLY A 102 6.40 -2.87 -4.34
N TYR A 103 5.84 -3.75 -5.19
CA TYR A 103 6.59 -4.46 -6.22
C TYR A 103 7.28 -3.48 -7.19
N HIS A 104 6.54 -2.49 -7.69
CA HIS A 104 7.08 -1.44 -8.56
C HIS A 104 8.24 -0.70 -7.89
N SER A 105 8.04 -0.21 -6.67
CA SER A 105 9.02 0.59 -5.93
C SER A 105 10.27 -0.22 -5.58
N LEU A 106 10.11 -1.49 -5.16
CA LEU A 106 11.24 -2.36 -4.84
C LEU A 106 12.09 -2.68 -6.05
N PHE A 107 11.46 -2.95 -7.20
CA PHE A 107 12.19 -3.16 -8.46
C PHE A 107 12.99 -1.92 -8.85
N PHE A 108 12.38 -0.73 -8.85
CA PHE A 108 13.06 0.50 -9.25
C PHE A 108 14.09 0.99 -8.24
N LEU A 109 13.91 0.68 -6.94
CA LEU A 109 14.94 0.88 -5.93
C LEU A 109 16.17 0.00 -6.21
N TYR A 110 15.98 -1.27 -6.54
CA TYR A 110 17.09 -2.15 -6.93
C TYR A 110 17.75 -1.70 -8.24
N TYR A 111 16.94 -1.35 -9.24
CA TYR A 111 17.41 -0.82 -10.52
C TYR A 111 18.19 0.48 -10.36
N TYR A 112 17.84 1.34 -9.39
CA TYR A 112 18.58 2.57 -9.12
C TYR A 112 20.02 2.32 -8.63
N ILE A 113 20.27 1.20 -7.95
CA ILE A 113 21.62 0.84 -7.49
C ILE A 113 22.47 0.27 -8.66
N TRP A 114 21.85 -0.47 -9.58
CA TRP A 114 22.49 -1.01 -10.79
C TRP A 114 21.73 -0.62 -12.07
N PRO A 115 21.78 0.66 -12.48
CA PRO A 115 20.99 1.14 -13.59
C PRO A 115 21.55 0.67 -14.93
N VAL A 116 20.67 0.17 -15.80
CA VAL A 116 20.98 0.00 -17.23
C VAL A 116 20.80 1.32 -17.98
N VAL A 117 19.87 2.15 -17.51
CA VAL A 117 19.54 3.50 -18.03
C VAL A 117 19.42 4.45 -16.84
N PRO A 118 19.96 5.67 -16.90
CA PRO A 118 19.84 6.63 -15.81
C PRO A 118 18.38 7.02 -15.57
N ILE A 119 17.95 6.97 -14.31
CA ILE A 119 16.63 7.46 -13.87
C ILE A 119 16.81 8.86 -13.28
N SER A 120 15.93 9.79 -13.68
CA SER A 120 15.92 11.15 -13.12
C SER A 120 15.70 11.11 -11.62
N ILE A 121 16.49 11.89 -10.87
CA ILE A 121 16.35 12.01 -9.41
C ILE A 121 14.95 12.49 -8.99
N PHE A 122 14.29 13.30 -9.84
CA PHE A 122 12.93 13.78 -9.60
C PHE A 122 11.90 12.64 -9.63
N VAL A 123 12.09 11.64 -10.49
CA VAL A 123 11.23 10.44 -10.55
C VAL A 123 11.39 9.64 -9.25
N VAL A 124 12.63 9.47 -8.77
CA VAL A 124 12.90 8.76 -7.51
C VAL A 124 12.26 9.47 -6.33
N ILE A 125 12.45 10.79 -6.21
CA ILE A 125 11.88 11.59 -5.11
C ILE A 125 10.35 11.50 -5.11
N THR A 126 9.71 11.72 -6.26
CA THR A 126 8.24 11.67 -6.35
C THR A 126 7.69 10.26 -6.08
N GLY A 127 8.40 9.21 -6.50
CA GLY A 127 8.03 7.83 -6.19
C GLY A 127 8.13 7.51 -4.69
N LEU A 128 9.20 7.96 -4.02
CA LEU A 128 9.34 7.81 -2.57
C LEU A 128 8.26 8.58 -1.81
N CYS A 129 7.95 9.81 -2.23
CA CYS A 129 6.85 10.60 -1.66
C CYS A 129 5.49 9.89 -1.84
N ALA A 130 5.22 9.33 -3.02
CA ALA A 130 3.99 8.58 -3.27
C ALA A 130 3.89 7.35 -2.36
N MET A 131 4.98 6.58 -2.23
CA MET A 131 5.02 5.40 -1.37
C MET A 131 4.84 5.75 0.11
N ALA A 132 5.49 6.81 0.60
CA ALA A 132 5.32 7.31 1.96
C ALA A 132 3.87 7.74 2.23
N CYS A 133 3.25 8.43 1.27
CA CYS A 133 1.85 8.83 1.34
C CYS A 133 0.91 7.62 1.36
N LEU A 134 1.15 6.60 0.53
CA LEU A 134 0.40 5.36 0.52
C LEU A 134 0.47 4.63 1.86
N PHE A 135 1.66 4.51 2.45
CA PHE A 135 1.81 3.93 3.79
C PHE A 135 1.03 4.71 4.84
N TYR A 136 1.07 6.04 4.78
CA TYR A 136 0.31 6.90 5.69
C TYR A 136 -1.21 6.69 5.56
N VAL A 137 -1.74 6.63 4.33
CA VAL A 137 -3.15 6.32 4.04
C VAL A 137 -3.58 4.99 4.67
N ILE A 138 -2.76 3.95 4.52
CA ILE A 138 -3.03 2.60 5.06
C ILE A 138 -3.01 2.60 6.59
N ILE A 139 -2.05 3.28 7.22
CA ILE A 139 -1.97 3.41 8.68
C ILE A 139 -3.21 4.11 9.23
N LEU A 140 -3.64 5.20 8.60
CA LEU A 140 -4.88 5.89 8.98
C LEU A 140 -6.11 5.00 8.82
N GLY A 141 -6.20 4.26 7.71
CA GLY A 141 -7.30 3.33 7.44
C GLY A 141 -7.37 2.13 8.40
N ARG A 142 -6.25 1.78 9.05
CA ARG A 142 -6.21 0.78 10.12
C ARG A 142 -6.62 1.36 11.47
N ASN A 143 -6.24 2.60 11.77
CA ASN A 143 -6.51 3.24 13.06
C ASN A 143 -7.95 3.74 13.23
N THR A 144 -8.67 4.00 12.14
CA THR A 144 -10.13 4.22 12.18
C THR A 144 -10.92 3.03 12.75
N PHE A 145 -10.28 1.87 13.00
CA PHE A 145 -10.92 0.74 13.69
C PHE A 145 -10.72 0.71 15.22
N PHE A 146 -9.81 1.52 15.78
CA PHE A 146 -9.46 1.46 17.20
C PHE A 146 -9.98 2.67 17.96
N LYS A 147 -11.17 2.51 18.57
CA LYS A 147 -11.57 3.02 19.90
C LYS A 147 -11.27 4.48 20.31
N ASN A 148 -10.96 5.39 19.39
CA ASN A 148 -10.72 6.80 19.72
C ASN A 148 -11.99 7.64 19.57
N SER A 149 -12.20 8.58 20.48
CA SER A 149 -13.33 9.52 20.52
C SER A 149 -13.44 10.46 19.31
N ASN A 150 -12.47 10.44 18.38
CA ASN A 150 -12.35 11.36 17.25
C ASN A 150 -12.44 10.64 15.88
N TYR A 151 -13.48 9.81 15.70
CA TYR A 151 -13.71 9.08 14.44
C TYR A 151 -13.80 9.99 13.21
N GLU A 152 -14.50 11.14 13.33
CA GLU A 152 -14.65 12.09 12.24
C GLU A 152 -13.31 12.67 11.78
N SER A 153 -12.46 13.10 12.72
CA SER A 153 -11.13 13.65 12.40
C SER A 153 -10.23 12.65 11.66
N MET A 154 -10.28 11.37 12.03
CA MET A 154 -9.48 10.34 11.37
C MET A 154 -9.99 10.02 9.95
N TYR A 155 -11.31 10.05 9.74
CA TYR A 155 -11.91 9.90 8.42
C TYR A 155 -11.46 11.03 7.48
N PHE A 156 -11.59 12.30 7.90
CA PHE A 156 -11.15 13.44 7.11
C PHE A 156 -9.65 13.38 6.78
N LYS A 157 -8.81 13.00 7.75
CA LYS A 157 -7.36 12.81 7.52
C LYS A 157 -7.08 11.74 6.48
N HIS A 158 -7.81 10.61 6.52
CA HIS A 158 -7.65 9.53 5.55
C HIS A 158 -8.05 9.97 4.13
N VAL A 159 -9.17 10.68 3.99
CA VAL A 159 -9.61 11.23 2.69
C VAL A 159 -8.60 12.23 2.16
N PHE A 160 -8.16 13.18 2.99
CA PHE A 160 -7.16 14.18 2.62
C PHE A 160 -5.83 13.53 2.20
N ALA A 161 -5.34 12.55 2.96
CA ALA A 161 -4.15 11.80 2.60
C ALA A 161 -4.31 11.04 1.26
N THR A 162 -5.51 10.55 0.96
CA THR A 162 -5.79 9.87 -0.31
C THR A 162 -5.79 10.86 -1.49
N LEU A 163 -6.32 12.06 -1.31
CA LEU A 163 -6.24 13.13 -2.32
C LEU A 163 -4.79 13.54 -2.57
N LEU A 164 -3.99 13.69 -1.51
CA LEU A 164 -2.57 13.99 -1.62
C LEU A 164 -1.82 12.88 -2.35
N LEU A 165 -2.13 11.61 -2.07
CA LEU A 165 -1.57 10.46 -2.77
C LEU A 165 -1.84 10.53 -4.27
N ILE A 166 -3.08 10.83 -4.68
CA ILE A 166 -3.42 11.00 -6.11
C ILE A 166 -2.58 12.11 -6.73
N LEU A 167 -2.52 13.28 -6.10
CA LEU A 167 -1.77 14.42 -6.64
C LEU A 167 -0.29 14.07 -6.85
N ILE A 168 0.35 13.46 -5.85
CA ILE A 168 1.75 13.04 -5.95
C ILE A 168 1.92 11.94 -7.01
N THR A 169 0.96 11.02 -7.15
CA THR A 169 1.02 9.95 -8.15
C THR A 169 0.88 10.52 -9.57
N VAL A 170 0.00 11.49 -9.79
CA VAL A 170 -0.12 12.20 -11.08
C VAL A 170 1.16 12.97 -11.41
N LEU A 171 1.76 13.64 -10.42
CA LEU A 171 3.05 14.30 -10.60
C LEU A 171 4.16 13.29 -10.95
N HIS A 172 4.20 12.14 -10.29
CA HIS A 172 5.16 11.08 -10.57
C HIS A 172 5.00 10.52 -11.99
N LEU A 173 3.76 10.28 -12.43
CA LEU A 173 3.46 9.81 -13.78
C LEU A 173 3.84 10.82 -14.87
N ASN A 174 3.76 12.13 -14.60
CA ASN A 174 4.18 13.18 -15.55
C ASN A 174 5.70 13.34 -15.66
N LEU A 175 6.47 12.72 -14.76
CA LEU A 175 7.95 12.77 -14.75
C LEU A 175 8.59 11.49 -15.28
N LEU A 176 7.80 10.42 -15.43
CA LEU A 176 8.16 9.13 -16.03
C LEU A 176 8.26 9.23 -17.55
#